data_AF-Q6ARV8-F1
#
_entry.id   AF-Q6ARV8-F1
#
_cell.length_a   1.000
_cell.length_b   1.000
_cell.length_c   1.000
_cell.angle_alpha   90.00
_cell.angle_beta   90.00
_cell.angle_gamma   90.00
#
_symmetry.space_group_name_H-M   'P 1'
#
loop_
_entity.id
_entity.type
_entity.pdbx_description
1 polymer ?
#
loop_
_entity_poly.entity_id
_entity_poly.type
_entity_poly.pdbx_seq_one_letter_code
_entity_poly.pdbx_strand_id
1 'polypeptide(L)'
;MGHSDIPDTADKGVFAGRIELNGAISLTRLSRYSFPDEAGTSSPERDQAGREVLIQLALLGVSLVMDKLDLRSGCELYTASRESYVLRSNGEQVAFNLPSSTAKLKEALAVAKEHGLSFNQEPICLTAGSALVGLLPRGEE
;
A
#
# COMPACT_ATOMS: atom_id res chain seq x y z
N MET A 1 2.45 -25.53 8.41
CA MET A 1 1.99 -26.58 7.49
C MET A 1 1.53 -25.93 6.20
N GLY A 2 2.34 -25.99 5.15
CA GLY A 2 1.97 -25.49 3.83
C GLY A 2 1.25 -26.59 3.06
N HIS A 3 -0.02 -26.39 2.75
CA HIS A 3 -0.76 -27.27 1.86
C HIS A 3 -0.50 -26.79 0.43
N SER A 4 0.34 -27.53 -0.29
CA SER A 4 0.55 -27.35 -1.72
C SER A 4 0.81 -28.74 -2.29
N ASP A 5 -0.20 -29.29 -2.96
CA ASP A 5 -0.09 -30.52 -3.75
C ASP A 5 0.82 -30.23 -4.95
N ILE A 6 2.13 -30.31 -4.74
CA ILE A 6 3.09 -30.36 -5.84
C ILE A 6 3.40 -31.84 -6.06
N PRO A 7 3.03 -32.43 -7.21
CA PRO A 7 3.35 -33.82 -7.53
C PRO A 7 4.86 -34.07 -7.38
N ASP A 8 5.23 -35.20 -6.78
CA ASP A 8 6.62 -35.57 -6.54
C ASP A 8 7.28 -36.12 -7.82
N THR A 9 7.40 -35.25 -8.84
CA THR A 9 8.18 -35.53 -10.05
C THR A 9 9.60 -35.01 -9.91
N ALA A 10 10.57 -35.76 -10.46
CA ALA A 10 12.01 -35.58 -10.24
C ALA A 10 12.60 -34.23 -10.70
N ASP A 11 11.93 -33.52 -11.61
CA ASP A 11 12.32 -32.17 -12.04
C ASP A 11 11.56 -31.12 -11.23
N LYS A 12 12.18 -30.64 -10.15
CA LYS A 12 11.65 -29.55 -9.32
C LYS A 12 12.24 -28.23 -9.81
N GLY A 13 11.46 -27.46 -10.56
CA GLY A 13 11.84 -26.11 -10.99
C GLY A 13 10.97 -25.60 -12.13
N VAL A 14 10.83 -24.28 -12.22
CA VAL A 14 10.21 -23.59 -13.35
C VAL A 14 11.17 -22.50 -13.81
N PHE A 15 11.41 -22.43 -15.12
CA PHE A 15 12.04 -21.28 -15.74
C PHE A 15 10.94 -20.28 -16.13
N ALA A 16 10.98 -19.08 -15.56
CA ALA A 16 10.10 -17.99 -15.94
C ALA A 16 10.85 -17.01 -16.83
N GLY A 17 10.34 -16.76 -18.05
CA GLY A 17 10.91 -15.74 -18.94
C GLY A 17 10.53 -14.31 -18.54
N ARG A 18 9.39 -14.14 -17.85
CA ARG A 18 8.89 -12.86 -17.36
C ARG A 18 7.97 -13.07 -16.15
N ILE A 19 8.06 -12.16 -15.19
CA ILE A 19 7.15 -12.05 -14.05
C ILE A 19 6.62 -10.62 -14.06
N GLU A 20 5.30 -10.46 -13.96
CA GLU A 20 4.65 -9.16 -13.95
C GLU A 20 3.75 -9.04 -12.72
N LEU A 21 3.79 -7.89 -12.07
CA LEU A 21 2.81 -7.49 -11.08
C LEU A 21 2.01 -6.33 -11.63
N ASN A 22 0.70 -6.54 -11.80
CA ASN A 22 -0.23 -5.53 -12.26
C ASN A 22 -1.18 -5.16 -11.11
N GLY A 23 -1.48 -3.87 -10.98
CA GLY A 23 -2.39 -3.36 -9.96
C GLY A 23 -3.15 -2.15 -10.46
N ALA A 24 -4.30 -1.87 -9.84
CA ALA A 24 -5.11 -0.70 -10.13
C ALA A 24 -5.66 -0.09 -8.84
N ILE A 25 -5.61 1.24 -8.74
CA ILE A 25 -6.23 1.99 -7.65
C ILE A 25 -7.44 2.73 -8.24
N SER A 26 -8.63 2.44 -7.73
CA SER A 26 -9.84 3.18 -8.10
C SER A 26 -10.10 4.29 -7.09
N LEU A 27 -10.07 5.55 -7.53
CA LEU A 27 -10.38 6.72 -6.70
C LEU A 27 -11.88 7.07 -6.69
N THR A 28 -12.70 6.32 -7.41
CA THR A 28 -14.13 6.63 -7.65
C THR A 28 -14.96 6.74 -6.37
N ARG A 29 -14.61 6.00 -5.32
CA ARG A 29 -15.32 6.03 -4.04
C ARG A 29 -14.77 7.06 -3.06
N LEU A 30 -13.56 7.58 -3.27
CA LEU A 30 -12.98 8.60 -2.37
C LEU A 30 -13.82 9.88 -2.35
N SER A 31 -14.45 10.23 -3.47
CA SER A 31 -15.36 11.39 -3.55
C SER A 31 -16.57 11.30 -2.61
N ARG A 32 -16.87 10.11 -2.07
CA ARG A 32 -17.96 9.89 -1.10
C ARG A 32 -17.51 10.00 0.35
N TYR A 33 -16.20 10.01 0.60
CA TYR A 33 -15.67 10.06 1.95
C TYR A 33 -15.77 11.48 2.46
N SER A 34 -16.38 11.62 3.63
CA SER A 34 -16.45 12.89 4.35
C SER A 34 -15.68 12.76 5.67
N PHE A 35 -15.06 13.84 6.07
CA PHE A 35 -14.15 13.95 7.20
C PHE A 35 -14.70 15.01 8.15
N PRO A 36 -15.78 14.71 8.89
CA PRO A 36 -16.38 15.67 9.80
C PRO A 36 -15.42 16.06 10.94
N ASP A 37 -15.67 17.22 11.55
CA ASP A 37 -15.08 17.61 12.82
C ASP A 37 -15.74 16.91 14.01
N GLU A 38 -15.29 17.21 15.23
CA GLU A 38 -15.85 16.62 16.47
C GLU A 38 -17.33 16.97 16.69
N ALA A 39 -17.81 18.06 16.08
CA ALA A 39 -19.23 18.46 16.12
C ALA A 39 -20.06 17.79 15.01
N GLY A 40 -19.45 16.96 14.16
CA GLY A 40 -20.11 16.30 13.04
C GLY A 40 -20.25 17.17 11.79
N THR A 41 -19.61 18.34 11.75
CA THR A 41 -19.68 19.28 10.61
C THR A 41 -18.60 18.95 9.59
N SER A 42 -19.00 18.85 8.32
CA SER A 42 -18.08 18.63 7.20
C SER A 42 -17.90 19.90 6.37
N SER A 43 -16.68 20.12 5.87
CA SER A 43 -16.39 21.16 4.88
C SER A 43 -15.77 20.54 3.62
N PRO A 44 -16.04 21.09 2.41
CA PRO A 44 -15.44 20.60 1.17
C PRO A 44 -13.91 20.57 1.19
N GLU A 45 -13.28 21.56 1.82
CA GLU A 45 -11.83 21.71 1.89
C GLU A 45 -11.22 20.65 2.81
N ARG A 46 -11.85 20.40 3.96
CA ARG A 46 -11.44 19.33 4.89
C ARG A 46 -11.61 17.96 4.25
N ASP A 47 -12.72 17.73 3.56
CA ASP A 47 -12.97 16.49 2.82
C ASP A 47 -11.91 16.28 1.73
N GLN A 48 -11.57 17.33 0.99
CA GLN A 48 -10.53 17.27 -0.04
C GLN A 48 -9.16 16.95 0.55
N ALA A 49 -8.79 17.59 1.67
CA ALA A 49 -7.52 17.35 2.33
C ALA A 49 -7.41 15.90 2.86
N GLY A 50 -8.49 15.37 3.44
CA GLY A 50 -8.54 13.98 3.90
C GLY A 50 -8.41 12.97 2.74
N ARG A 51 -9.10 13.22 1.62
CA ARG A 51 -9.00 12.39 0.41
C ARG A 51 -7.59 12.42 -0.18
N GLU A 52 -6.94 13.58 -0.20
CA GLU A 52 -5.58 13.71 -0.71
C GLU A 52 -4.58 12.87 0.09
N VAL A 53 -4.69 12.85 1.42
CA VAL A 53 -3.86 11.96 2.27
C VAL A 53 -4.05 10.49 1.88
N LEU A 54 -5.30 10.04 1.67
CA LEU A 54 -5.57 8.66 1.27
C LEU A 54 -5.00 8.33 -0.11
N ILE A 55 -5.09 9.27 -1.07
CA ILE A 55 -4.51 9.11 -2.41
C ILE A 55 -2.99 8.95 -2.31
N GLN A 56 -2.30 9.87 -1.62
CA GLN A 56 -0.84 9.85 -1.51
C GLN A 56 -0.35 8.62 -0.74
N LEU A 57 -1.10 8.17 0.28
CA LEU A 57 -0.79 6.94 1.00
C LEU A 57 -0.91 5.71 0.10
N ALA A 58 -1.97 5.62 -0.70
CA ALA A 58 -2.17 4.50 -1.63
C ALA A 58 -1.10 4.47 -2.72
N LEU A 59 -0.75 5.62 -3.30
CA LEU A 59 0.31 5.74 -4.31
C LEU A 59 1.67 5.32 -3.75
N LEU A 60 2.03 5.79 -2.56
CA LEU A 60 3.27 5.40 -1.89
C LEU A 60 3.29 3.90 -1.59
N GLY A 61 2.21 3.35 -1.04
CA GLY A 61 2.11 1.92 -0.72
C GLY A 61 2.28 1.04 -1.95
N VAL A 62 1.64 1.39 -3.07
CA VAL A 62 1.81 0.66 -4.33
C VAL A 62 3.23 0.81 -4.86
N SER A 63 3.83 1.99 -4.77
CA SER A 63 5.22 2.21 -5.19
C SER A 63 6.18 1.27 -4.45
N LEU A 64 6.04 1.16 -3.12
CA LEU A 64 6.88 0.30 -2.29
C LEU A 64 6.72 -1.19 -2.62
N VAL A 65 5.49 -1.65 -2.87
CA VAL A 65 5.23 -3.04 -3.29
C VAL A 65 5.75 -3.32 -4.70
N MET A 66 5.69 -2.32 -5.58
CA MET A 66 6.19 -2.45 -6.94
C MET A 66 7.72 -2.37 -7.02
N ASP A 67 8.44 -1.93 -6.00
CA ASP A 67 9.91 -1.85 -6.04
C ASP A 67 10.57 -3.21 -5.74
N LYS A 68 9.92 -4.05 -4.91
CA LYS A 68 10.46 -5.35 -4.48
C LYS A 68 9.34 -6.34 -4.16
N LEU A 69 9.50 -7.59 -4.58
CA LEU A 69 8.65 -8.70 -4.16
C LEU A 69 9.45 -9.75 -3.41
N ASP A 70 8.99 -10.04 -2.18
CA ASP A 70 9.51 -11.14 -1.39
C ASP A 70 8.81 -12.44 -1.80
N LEU A 71 9.57 -13.38 -2.36
CA LEU A 71 9.11 -14.73 -2.63
C LEU A 71 9.34 -15.62 -1.40
N ARG A 72 8.75 -16.82 -1.41
CA ARG A 72 9.04 -17.83 -0.38
C ARG A 72 10.54 -18.18 -0.35
N SER A 73 10.98 -18.66 0.81
CA SER A 73 12.34 -19.17 1.03
C SER A 73 13.46 -18.13 0.86
N GLY A 74 13.16 -16.84 1.08
CA GLY A 74 14.17 -15.77 1.07
C GLY A 74 14.63 -15.32 -0.31
N CYS A 75 13.92 -15.71 -1.37
CA CYS A 75 14.16 -15.19 -2.71
C CYS A 75 13.52 -13.80 -2.86
N GLU A 76 14.23 -12.85 -3.42
CA GLU A 76 13.75 -11.48 -3.66
C GLU A 76 13.76 -11.18 -5.15
N LEU A 77 12.68 -10.59 -5.66
CA LEU A 77 12.63 -10.04 -7.01
C LEU A 77 12.70 -8.52 -6.95
N TYR A 78 13.63 -7.98 -7.73
CA TYR A 78 13.77 -6.55 -7.95
C TYR A 78 13.11 -6.17 -9.27
N THR A 79 12.48 -5.01 -9.28
CA THR A 79 11.74 -4.54 -10.44
C THR A 79 12.68 -4.01 -11.52
N ALA A 80 12.66 -4.65 -12.69
CA ALA A 80 13.46 -4.24 -13.84
C ALA A 80 12.89 -3.01 -14.56
N SER A 81 11.56 -2.89 -14.61
CA SER A 81 10.87 -1.74 -15.18
C SER A 81 9.50 -1.55 -14.53
N ARG A 82 9.03 -0.30 -14.51
CA ARG A 82 7.72 0.08 -13.98
C ARG A 82 7.05 1.03 -14.95
N GLU A 83 5.78 0.75 -15.23
CA GLU A 83 4.91 1.62 -16.00
C GLU A 83 3.68 1.93 -15.16
N SER A 84 3.24 3.18 -15.18
CA SER A 84 2.04 3.60 -14.47
C SER A 84 1.26 4.61 -15.30
N TYR A 85 -0.06 4.47 -15.24
CA TYR A 85 -1.00 5.25 -16.05
C TYR A 85 -2.15 5.73 -15.18
N VAL A 86 -2.61 6.95 -15.44
CA VAL A 86 -3.91 7.42 -15.00
C VAL A 86 -4.93 7.09 -16.08
N LEU A 87 -5.93 6.29 -15.71
CA LEU A 87 -7.07 5.98 -16.56
C LEU A 87 -8.17 7.03 -16.36
N ARG A 88 -8.45 7.82 -17.39
CA ARG A 88 -9.53 8.79 -17.39
C ARG A 88 -10.88 8.14 -17.73
N SER A 89 -11.98 8.82 -17.40
CA SER A 89 -13.34 8.33 -17.67
C SER A 89 -13.66 8.15 -19.17
N ASN A 90 -12.95 8.85 -20.05
CA ASN A 90 -13.04 8.71 -21.51
C ASN A 90 -12.21 7.52 -22.05
N GLY A 91 -11.56 6.73 -21.19
CA GLY A 91 -10.69 5.61 -21.57
C GLY A 91 -9.26 6.01 -21.96
N GLU A 92 -8.93 7.30 -21.93
CA GLU A 92 -7.57 7.79 -22.19
C GLU A 92 -6.61 7.33 -21.08
N GLN A 93 -5.45 6.81 -21.49
CA GLN A 93 -4.36 6.46 -20.59
C GLN A 93 -3.30 7.55 -20.65
N VAL A 94 -3.05 8.19 -19.52
CA VAL A 94 -2.01 9.22 -19.40
C VAL A 94 -0.87 8.64 -18.58
N ALA A 95 0.34 8.62 -19.15
CA ALA A 95 1.52 8.21 -18.42
C ALA A 95 1.67 9.05 -17.15
N PHE A 96 1.90 8.36 -16.03
CA PHE A 96 1.99 8.96 -14.72
C PHE A 96 3.24 8.44 -14.04
N ASN A 97 4.01 9.32 -13.38
CA ASN A 97 5.16 8.89 -12.61
C ASN A 97 4.74 8.58 -11.17
N LEU A 98 4.73 7.31 -10.81
CA LEU A 98 4.42 6.87 -9.45
C LEU A 98 5.51 7.36 -8.46
N PRO A 99 5.19 8.21 -7.47
CA PRO A 99 6.19 8.70 -6.53
C PRO A 99 6.73 7.55 -5.67
N SER A 100 8.04 7.47 -5.50
CA SER A 100 8.71 6.54 -4.56
C SER A 100 9.09 7.20 -3.23
N SER A 101 8.90 8.51 -3.10
CA SER A 101 9.26 9.26 -1.90
C SER A 101 8.07 9.61 -1.03
N THR A 102 8.32 9.75 0.27
CA THR A 102 7.32 10.19 1.26
C THR A 102 6.98 11.67 1.17
N ALA A 103 7.62 12.46 0.29
CA ALA A 103 7.49 13.92 0.27
C ALA A 103 6.05 14.38 0.04
N LYS A 104 5.38 13.82 -0.98
CA LYS A 104 3.99 14.17 -1.30
C LYS A 104 3.01 13.77 -0.21
N LEU A 105 3.25 12.64 0.45
CA LEU A 105 2.46 12.23 1.61
C LEU A 105 2.64 13.21 2.78
N LYS A 106 3.88 13.65 3.05
CA LYS A 106 4.15 14.67 4.09
C LYS A 106 3.49 16.00 3.79
N GLU A 107 3.52 16.45 2.53
CA GLU A 107 2.80 17.65 2.08
C GLU A 107 1.29 17.51 2.32
N ALA A 108 0.68 16.38 1.91
CA ALA A 108 -0.74 16.14 2.12
C ALA A 108 -1.12 16.11 3.62
N LEU A 109 -0.28 15.52 4.47
CA LEU A 109 -0.47 15.51 5.92
C LEU A 109 -0.39 16.93 6.52
N ALA A 110 0.51 17.78 6.03
CA ALA A 110 0.60 19.17 6.48
C ALA A 110 -0.66 19.97 6.14
N VAL A 111 -1.15 19.85 4.90
CA VAL A 111 -2.40 20.50 4.46
C VAL A 111 -3.60 19.97 5.24
N ALA A 112 -3.69 18.66 5.45
CA ALA A 112 -4.77 18.07 6.25
C ALA A 112 -4.78 18.61 7.69
N LYS A 113 -3.60 18.82 8.28
CA LYS A 113 -3.48 19.44 9.61
C LYS A 113 -4.00 20.87 9.66
N GLU A 114 -3.77 21.68 8.61
CA GLU A 114 -4.32 23.04 8.50
C GLU A 114 -5.86 23.05 8.49
N HIS A 115 -6.47 21.98 7.98
CA HIS A 115 -7.92 21.74 8.02
C HIS A 115 -8.39 20.97 9.26
N GLY A 116 -7.53 20.83 10.28
CA GLY A 116 -7.86 20.20 11.57
C GLY A 116 -7.93 18.67 11.53
N LEU A 117 -7.37 18.01 10.51
CA LEU A 117 -7.20 16.56 10.46
C LEU A 117 -5.82 16.20 11.03
N SER A 118 -5.83 15.63 12.24
CA SER A 118 -4.61 15.20 12.90
C SER A 118 -4.38 13.71 12.71
N PHE A 119 -3.17 13.35 12.30
CA PHE A 119 -2.71 11.97 12.17
C PHE A 119 -1.62 11.70 13.21
N ASN A 120 -1.59 10.47 13.74
CA ASN A 120 -0.57 10.05 14.68
C ASN A 120 0.82 10.23 14.06
N GLN A 121 1.67 11.00 14.74
CA GLN A 121 3.05 11.25 14.31
C GLN A 121 4.00 10.16 14.82
N GLU A 122 3.62 9.48 15.89
CA GLU A 122 4.38 8.39 16.48
C GLU A 122 3.82 7.03 16.03
N PRO A 123 4.69 6.02 15.83
CA PRO A 123 4.24 4.66 15.57
C PRO A 123 3.27 4.17 16.65
N ILE A 124 2.19 3.52 16.23
CA ILE A 124 1.27 2.87 17.16
C ILE A 124 1.97 1.62 17.70
N CYS A 125 2.38 1.66 18.97
CA CYS A 125 2.92 0.50 19.67
C CYS A 125 1.78 -0.43 20.10
N LEU A 126 1.67 -1.58 19.44
CA LEU A 126 0.72 -2.63 19.81
C LEU A 126 1.39 -3.64 20.75
N THR A 127 0.68 -4.06 21.80
CA THR A 127 1.14 -5.15 22.67
C THR A 127 0.64 -6.48 22.13
N ALA A 128 1.53 -7.46 22.00
CA ALA A 128 1.17 -8.79 21.54
C ALA A 128 0.22 -9.49 22.54
N GLY A 129 -0.91 -9.99 22.04
CA GLY A 129 -1.79 -10.88 22.81
C GLY A 129 -1.18 -12.27 23.00
N SER A 130 -1.75 -13.07 23.90
CA SER A 130 -1.25 -14.41 24.26
C SER A 130 -1.05 -15.35 23.06
N ALA A 131 -1.91 -15.28 22.05
CA ALA A 131 -1.80 -16.08 20.84
C ALA A 131 -0.51 -15.77 20.04
N LEU A 132 -0.13 -14.50 19.96
CA LEU A 132 1.07 -14.07 19.22
C LEU A 132 2.35 -14.38 20.00
N VAL A 133 2.30 -14.25 21.34
CA VAL A 133 3.39 -14.66 22.23
C VAL A 133 3.65 -16.17 22.11
N GLY A 134 2.61 -16.98 22.00
CA GLY A 134 2.72 -18.43 21.81
C GLY A 134 3.29 -18.86 20.46
N LEU A 135 3.40 -17.96 19.48
CA LEU A 135 4.01 -18.21 18.17
C LEU A 135 5.52 -17.90 18.14
N LEU A 136 6.06 -17.25 19.16
CA LEU A 136 7.49 -17.06 19.26
C LEU A 136 8.13 -18.46 19.32
N PRO A 137 9.13 -18.75 18.45
CA PRO A 137 9.86 -19.99 18.58
C PRO A 137 10.39 -20.01 20.02
N ARG A 138 10.06 -21.07 20.76
CA ARG A 138 10.76 -21.38 22.00
C ARG A 138 12.21 -21.54 21.57
N GLY A 139 13.01 -20.49 21.74
CA GLY A 139 14.43 -20.52 21.47
C GLY A 139 14.97 -21.77 22.15
N GLU A 140 15.63 -22.60 21.37
CA GLU A 140 16.37 -23.75 21.84
C GLU A 140 17.30 -23.29 22.98
N GLU A 141 17.11 -23.84 24.17
CA GLU A 141 18.18 -24.02 25.16
C GLU A 141 18.97 -25.28 24.79
#